data_AF-A0A7T7R936-F1
#
_entry.id   AF-A0A7T7R936-F1
#
_cell.length_a   1.000
_cell.length_b   1.000
_cell.length_c   1.000
_cell.angle_alpha   90.00
_cell.angle_beta   90.00
_cell.angle_gamma   90.00
#
_symmetry.space_group_name_H-M   'P 1'
#
loop_
_entity.id
_entity.type
_entity.pdbx_description
1 polymer ?
#
loop_
_entity_poly.entity_id
_entity_poly.type
_entity_poly.pdbx_seq_one_letter_code
_entity_poly.pdbx_strand_id
1 'polypeptide(L)'
;MTSLAQIEPQKANIVARYKGIPVLTTAMLAEFYGTDTDNIKQNYTRNKERFIEGKHFFKIVGDELKNFVGDLKSLANDLLTSQRGEQDLLSGVDGDQSLLVNIIHAQISNKVRVLILWTERGAARHAKMLDTNQAWNVFEQLEDCYFAVQEYTKQKAKSTPKDRENLRHAVSNLVSRVKINFSDAYIMVGQRFNVKSIEEIPLDQLDDAVEYVHGLILTFDKFQNHSPVDVNAIQDCHGVLQYRLIEYHKGLESEVKRLGGKMPEYPAFNPEDIAQALMSRILQGKQMMIKLNYQGGFALELVPRDAVMVDAKNIPELVSRTDLVAKEQIPLIMQSAMDRLVK
;
A
#
# COMPACT_ATOMS: atom_id res chain seq x y z
N MET A 1 -6.92 14.72 -7.39
CA MET A 1 -5.86 14.77 -8.43
C MET A 1 -6.36 13.96 -9.59
N THR A 2 -6.62 14.62 -10.71
CA THR A 2 -7.07 13.99 -11.95
C THR A 2 -5.91 13.17 -12.52
N SER A 3 -6.03 11.84 -12.56
CA SER A 3 -5.03 10.95 -13.18
C SER A 3 -5.06 11.12 -14.70
N LEU A 4 -3.95 10.87 -15.40
CA LEU A 4 -3.93 10.84 -16.87
C LEU A 4 -4.96 9.87 -17.48
N ALA A 5 -5.40 8.87 -16.71
CA ALA A 5 -6.50 7.98 -17.10
C ALA A 5 -7.85 8.72 -17.28
N GLN A 6 -8.03 9.89 -16.66
CA GLN A 6 -9.24 10.71 -16.79
C GLN A 6 -9.15 11.74 -17.93
N ILE A 7 -7.99 11.87 -18.60
CA ILE A 7 -7.73 12.95 -19.58
C ILE A 7 -8.28 12.63 -20.98
N GLU A 8 -8.52 11.37 -21.33
CA GLU A 8 -9.39 10.94 -22.45
C GLU A 8 -9.67 9.43 -22.30
N PRO A 9 -10.84 9.01 -21.79
CA PRO A 9 -11.10 7.59 -21.46
C PRO A 9 -11.17 6.67 -22.69
N GLN A 10 -11.23 7.22 -23.90
CA GLN A 10 -11.38 6.48 -25.15
C GLN A 10 -10.06 6.23 -25.88
N LYS A 11 -8.96 6.93 -25.53
CA LYS A 11 -7.63 6.75 -26.15
C LYS A 11 -6.51 6.39 -25.18
N ALA A 12 -6.68 6.61 -23.88
CA ALA A 12 -5.71 6.27 -22.84
C ALA A 12 -5.78 4.79 -22.40
N ASN A 13 -6.22 3.90 -23.28
CA ASN A 13 -6.48 2.52 -22.91
C ASN A 13 -5.18 1.71 -22.88
N ILE A 14 -4.90 1.23 -21.66
CA ILE A 14 -3.83 0.34 -21.21
C ILE A 14 -2.58 1.09 -20.75
N VAL A 15 -2.61 1.48 -19.48
CA VAL A 15 -1.39 1.87 -18.77
C VAL A 15 -0.73 0.60 -18.26
N ALA A 16 0.36 0.17 -18.90
CA ALA A 16 1.20 -0.91 -18.40
C ALA A 16 1.70 -0.55 -16.99
N ARG A 17 1.71 -1.50 -16.05
CA ARG A 17 2.27 -1.26 -14.71
C ARG A 17 3.68 -1.80 -14.63
N TYR A 18 4.59 -0.98 -14.15
CA TYR A 18 5.96 -1.39 -13.85
C TYR A 18 6.28 -1.02 -12.41
N LYS A 19 6.63 -2.01 -11.59
CA LYS A 19 6.81 -1.86 -10.13
C LYS A 19 5.58 -1.23 -9.45
N GLY A 20 4.38 -1.61 -9.91
CA GLY A 20 3.10 -1.07 -9.43
C GLY A 20 2.75 0.32 -9.96
N ILE A 21 3.68 1.02 -10.62
CA ILE A 21 3.49 2.38 -11.12
C ILE A 21 2.94 2.32 -12.55
N PRO A 22 1.88 3.08 -12.87
CA PRO A 22 1.39 3.22 -14.24
C PRO A 22 2.46 3.89 -15.14
N VAL A 23 2.78 3.25 -16.26
CA VAL A 23 3.78 3.71 -17.23
C VAL A 23 3.29 3.60 -18.67
N LEU A 24 3.85 4.46 -19.53
CA LEU A 24 3.63 4.49 -20.97
C LEU A 24 4.92 4.13 -21.72
N THR A 25 4.79 3.43 -22.85
CA THR A 25 5.93 3.27 -23.76
C THR A 25 6.15 4.57 -24.54
N THR A 26 7.32 4.69 -25.17
CA THR A 26 7.59 5.84 -26.07
C THR A 26 6.63 5.88 -27.26
N ALA A 27 6.13 4.73 -27.72
CA ALA A 27 5.18 4.63 -28.81
C ALA A 27 3.78 5.11 -28.39
N MET A 28 3.29 4.65 -27.23
CA MET A 28 2.05 5.14 -26.62
C MET A 28 2.09 6.65 -26.39
N LEU A 29 3.24 7.16 -25.92
CA LEU A 29 3.39 8.59 -25.67
C LEU A 29 3.39 9.43 -26.95
N ALA A 30 3.97 8.90 -28.02
CA ALA A 30 3.98 9.54 -29.34
C ALA A 30 2.56 9.63 -29.91
N GLU A 31 1.82 8.52 -29.85
CA GLU A 31 0.42 8.43 -30.25
C GLU A 31 -0.46 9.41 -29.45
N PHE A 32 -0.31 9.44 -28.12
CA PHE A 32 -1.03 10.34 -27.24
C PHE A 32 -0.83 11.82 -27.60
N TYR A 33 0.41 12.22 -27.89
CA TYR A 33 0.72 13.60 -28.27
C TYR A 33 0.57 13.89 -29.76
N GLY A 34 0.09 12.95 -30.57
CA GLY A 34 -0.06 13.12 -32.02
C GLY A 34 1.27 13.41 -32.73
N THR A 35 2.35 12.73 -32.32
CA THR A 35 3.69 12.88 -32.88
C THR A 35 4.38 11.53 -33.11
N ASP A 36 5.61 11.55 -33.62
CA ASP A 36 6.40 10.35 -33.88
C ASP A 36 7.32 9.97 -32.71
N THR A 37 7.63 8.67 -32.60
CA THR A 37 8.50 8.16 -31.52
C THR A 37 9.89 8.79 -31.52
N ASP A 38 10.39 9.19 -32.69
CA ASP A 38 11.70 9.82 -32.83
C ASP A 38 11.69 11.26 -32.29
N ASN A 39 10.58 11.99 -32.43
CA ASN A 39 10.42 13.30 -31.81
C ASN A 39 10.47 13.17 -30.28
N ILE A 40 9.77 12.19 -29.70
CA ILE A 40 9.82 11.93 -28.25
C ILE A 40 11.26 11.63 -27.79
N LYS A 41 11.98 10.74 -28.48
CA LYS A 41 13.37 10.38 -28.14
C LYS A 41 14.34 11.54 -28.27
N GLN A 42 14.27 12.29 -29.37
CA GLN A 42 15.12 13.45 -29.60
C GLN A 42 14.85 14.52 -28.54
N ASN A 43 13.59 14.75 -28.21
CA ASN A 43 13.18 15.71 -27.20
C ASN A 43 13.73 15.35 -25.81
N TYR A 44 13.57 14.09 -25.40
CA TYR A 44 14.18 13.59 -24.17
C TYR A 44 15.69 13.76 -24.17
N THR A 45 16.37 13.43 -25.27
CA THR A 45 17.82 13.52 -25.38
C THR A 45 18.30 14.96 -25.23
N ARG A 46 17.63 15.92 -25.88
CA ARG A 46 17.95 17.36 -25.80
C ARG A 46 17.68 17.96 -24.42
N ASN A 47 16.76 17.37 -23.65
CA ASN A 47 16.32 17.89 -22.35
C ASN A 47 16.64 16.92 -21.21
N LYS A 48 17.63 16.03 -21.38
CA LYS A 48 17.86 14.90 -20.47
C LYS A 48 18.03 15.32 -19.01
N GLU A 49 18.69 16.46 -18.77
CA GLU A 49 18.87 17.09 -17.46
C GLU A 49 17.55 17.42 -16.72
N ARG A 50 16.45 17.58 -17.47
CA ARG A 50 15.11 17.86 -16.92
C ARG A 50 14.35 16.58 -16.56
N PHE A 51 14.88 15.41 -16.88
CA PHE A 51 14.29 14.11 -16.58
C PHE A 51 15.12 13.40 -15.52
N ILE A 52 14.43 12.67 -14.64
CA ILE A 52 15.03 12.01 -13.47
C ILE A 52 14.51 10.59 -13.50
N GLU A 53 15.42 9.62 -13.56
CA GLU A 53 15.09 8.21 -13.53
C GLU A 53 14.41 7.85 -12.20
N GLY A 54 13.41 6.96 -12.23
CA GLY A 54 12.56 6.62 -11.09
C GLY A 54 11.41 7.60 -10.83
N LYS A 55 11.53 8.85 -11.29
CA LYS A 55 10.50 9.89 -11.12
C LYS A 55 9.73 10.16 -12.41
N HIS A 56 10.45 10.36 -13.50
CA HIS A 56 9.89 10.72 -14.80
C HIS A 56 9.90 9.52 -15.77
N PHE A 57 10.88 8.63 -15.66
CA PHE A 57 10.96 7.46 -16.50
C PHE A 57 11.70 6.33 -15.79
N PHE A 58 11.58 5.11 -16.31
CA PHE A 58 12.42 3.96 -15.99
C PHE A 58 13.12 3.48 -17.25
N LYS A 59 14.42 3.26 -17.19
CA LYS A 59 15.16 2.64 -18.28
C LYS A 59 15.37 1.17 -17.95
N ILE A 60 14.67 0.29 -18.67
CA ILE A 60 14.74 -1.15 -18.45
C ILE A 60 15.55 -1.83 -19.56
N VAL A 61 16.34 -2.83 -19.17
CA VAL A 61 17.28 -3.55 -20.05
C VAL A 61 17.35 -5.03 -19.65
N GLY A 62 17.90 -5.87 -20.52
CA GLY A 62 18.20 -7.26 -20.19
C GLY A 62 16.96 -8.06 -19.75
N ASP A 63 17.06 -8.76 -18.62
CA ASP A 63 15.99 -9.64 -18.14
C ASP A 63 14.77 -8.86 -17.63
N GLU A 64 14.98 -7.65 -17.09
CA GLU A 64 13.88 -6.78 -16.67
C GLU A 64 12.99 -6.37 -17.85
N LEU A 65 13.61 -6.11 -19.01
CA LEU A 65 12.89 -5.87 -20.26
C LEU A 65 12.13 -7.11 -20.75
N LYS A 66 12.78 -8.29 -20.72
CA LYS A 66 12.14 -9.54 -21.16
C LYS A 66 10.91 -9.86 -20.30
N ASN A 67 11.03 -9.74 -18.98
CA ASN A 67 9.95 -10.01 -18.05
C ASN A 67 8.79 -9.04 -18.28
N PHE A 68 9.07 -7.73 -18.37
CA PHE A 68 8.04 -6.73 -18.65
C PHE A 68 7.28 -7.00 -19.96
N VAL A 69 7.99 -7.36 -21.03
CA VAL A 69 7.36 -7.70 -22.32
C VAL A 69 6.56 -9.02 -22.20
N GLY A 70 7.02 -9.98 -21.41
CA GLY A 70 6.30 -11.22 -21.11
C GLY A 70 4.99 -10.96 -20.38
N ASP A 71 5.03 -10.16 -19.32
CA ASP A 71 3.86 -9.76 -18.52
C ASP A 71 2.84 -9.02 -19.38
N LEU A 72 3.31 -8.09 -20.23
CA LEU A 72 2.46 -7.35 -21.15
C LEU A 72 1.74 -8.27 -22.14
N LYS A 73 2.45 -9.27 -22.69
CA LYS A 73 1.88 -10.27 -23.61
C LYS A 73 0.87 -11.19 -22.91
N SER A 74 1.14 -11.59 -21.66
CA SER A 74 0.20 -12.37 -20.86
C SER A 74 -1.09 -11.58 -20.63
N LEU A 75 -0.97 -10.33 -20.18
CA LEU A 75 -2.12 -9.46 -19.95
C LEU A 75 -2.95 -9.23 -21.22
N ALA A 76 -2.28 -9.08 -22.37
CA ALA A 76 -2.94 -8.97 -23.67
C ALA A 76 -3.79 -10.22 -23.99
N ASN A 77 -3.21 -11.40 -23.79
CA ASN A 77 -3.87 -12.67 -24.04
C ASN A 77 -5.04 -12.91 -23.07
N ASP A 78 -4.91 -12.51 -21.81
CA ASP A 78 -5.97 -12.63 -20.80
C ASP A 78 -7.17 -11.73 -21.15
N LEU A 79 -6.91 -10.50 -21.63
CA LEU A 79 -7.96 -9.60 -22.11
C LEU A 79 -8.65 -10.15 -23.38
N LEU A 80 -7.89 -10.74 -24.30
CA LEU A 80 -8.41 -11.37 -25.52
C LEU A 80 -9.28 -12.60 -25.24
N THR A 81 -8.89 -13.43 -24.26
CA THR A 81 -9.62 -14.65 -23.89
C THR A 81 -10.88 -14.33 -23.09
N SER A 82 -10.85 -13.30 -22.24
CA SER A 82 -12.04 -12.80 -21.54
C SER A 82 -13.12 -12.28 -22.49
N GLN A 83 -12.75 -11.71 -23.65
CA GLN A 83 -13.69 -11.18 -24.63
C GLN A 83 -14.30 -12.21 -25.57
N ARG A 84 -13.75 -13.44 -25.63
CA ARG A 84 -14.30 -14.51 -26.48
C ARG A 84 -15.52 -15.21 -25.87
N GLY A 85 -15.77 -15.02 -24.57
CA GLY A 85 -16.95 -15.55 -23.86
C GLY A 85 -18.21 -14.68 -23.99
N GLU A 86 -18.10 -13.45 -24.46
CA GLU A 86 -19.22 -12.48 -24.55
C GLU A 86 -19.76 -12.27 -25.97
N GLN A 87 -19.15 -12.89 -26.99
CA GLN A 87 -19.57 -12.73 -28.39
C GLN A 87 -20.82 -13.55 -28.81
N ASP A 88 -21.36 -14.41 -27.95
CA ASP A 88 -22.56 -15.19 -28.26
C ASP A 88 -23.89 -14.49 -27.89
N LEU A 89 -23.87 -13.22 -27.43
CA LEU A 89 -25.12 -12.56 -27.01
C LEU A 89 -25.41 -11.13 -27.50
N LEU A 90 -24.51 -10.44 -28.23
CA LEU A 90 -24.84 -9.11 -28.78
C LEU A 90 -24.11 -8.87 -30.11
N SER A 91 -24.75 -9.25 -31.22
CA SER A 91 -24.34 -8.81 -32.56
C SER A 91 -24.81 -7.37 -32.80
N GLY A 92 -23.92 -6.40 -32.61
CA GLY A 92 -24.23 -5.02 -33.01
C GLY A 92 -23.42 -3.89 -32.39
N VAL A 93 -22.11 -4.02 -32.25
CA VAL A 93 -21.22 -2.84 -32.10
C VAL A 93 -19.88 -3.15 -32.80
N ASP A 94 -19.86 -3.07 -34.12
CA ASP A 94 -18.65 -3.17 -34.93
C ASP A 94 -18.01 -1.78 -35.04
N GLY A 95 -16.74 -1.63 -34.64
CA GLY A 95 -15.97 -0.44 -35.01
C GLY A 95 -14.68 -0.17 -34.24
N ASP A 96 -14.70 -0.12 -32.90
CA ASP A 96 -13.64 0.62 -32.17
C ASP A 96 -12.79 -0.23 -31.23
N GLN A 97 -13.25 -1.42 -30.84
CA GLN A 97 -12.55 -2.27 -29.86
C GLN A 97 -11.43 -3.14 -30.45
N SER A 98 -11.39 -3.35 -31.78
CA SER A 98 -10.35 -4.15 -32.43
C SER A 98 -9.00 -3.41 -32.56
N LEU A 99 -8.99 -2.07 -32.46
CA LEU A 99 -7.78 -1.24 -32.47
C LEU A 99 -6.98 -1.34 -31.17
N LEU A 100 -7.65 -1.47 -30.02
CA LEU A 100 -7.01 -1.55 -28.70
C LEU A 100 -6.13 -2.79 -28.56
N VAL A 101 -6.58 -3.92 -29.10
CA VAL A 101 -5.85 -5.19 -29.12
C VAL A 101 -4.64 -5.13 -30.05
N ASN A 102 -4.76 -4.42 -31.19
CA ASN A 102 -3.68 -4.23 -32.15
C ASN A 102 -2.53 -3.37 -31.60
N ILE A 103 -2.81 -2.41 -30.71
CA ILE A 103 -1.79 -1.58 -30.04
C ILE A 103 -0.92 -2.42 -29.09
N ILE A 104 -1.51 -3.39 -28.38
CA ILE A 104 -0.78 -4.23 -27.40
C ILE A 104 0.19 -5.20 -28.11
N HIS A 105 -0.21 -5.74 -29.26
CA HIS A 105 0.59 -6.74 -29.98
C HIS A 105 1.78 -6.16 -30.76
N ALA A 106 1.81 -4.85 -31.06
CA ALA A 106 2.67 -4.32 -32.13
C ALA A 106 3.80 -3.37 -31.72
N GLN A 107 3.86 -2.82 -30.49
CA GLN A 107 4.73 -1.66 -30.25
C GLN A 107 6.17 -1.92 -29.75
N ILE A 108 6.51 -3.14 -29.28
CA ILE A 108 7.87 -3.43 -28.78
C ILE A 108 8.51 -4.54 -29.61
N SER A 109 9.47 -4.17 -30.46
CA SER A 109 10.22 -5.14 -31.26
C SER A 109 11.05 -6.09 -30.36
N ASN A 110 11.05 -7.38 -30.68
CA ASN A 110 11.88 -8.38 -30.01
C ASN A 110 13.41 -8.09 -30.12
N LYS A 111 13.82 -7.13 -30.95
CA LYS A 111 15.21 -6.68 -31.10
C LYS A 111 15.59 -5.53 -30.16
N VAL A 112 14.64 -4.97 -29.41
CA VAL A 112 14.90 -3.86 -28.47
C VAL A 112 15.76 -4.34 -27.32
N ARG A 113 16.89 -3.65 -27.08
CA ARG A 113 17.82 -3.93 -25.97
C ARG A 113 17.62 -3.00 -24.76
N VAL A 114 16.94 -1.88 -24.98
CA VAL A 114 16.68 -0.83 -23.98
C VAL A 114 15.30 -0.27 -24.25
N LEU A 115 14.44 -0.24 -23.23
CA LEU A 115 13.13 0.41 -23.30
C LEU A 115 13.04 1.51 -22.25
N ILE A 116 12.48 2.66 -22.65
CA ILE A 116 12.14 3.74 -21.73
C ILE A 116 10.63 3.67 -21.46
N LEU A 117 10.30 3.54 -20.18
CA LEU A 117 8.94 3.57 -19.65
C LEU A 117 8.71 4.92 -19.00
N TRP A 118 7.72 5.68 -19.47
CA TRP A 118 7.41 7.02 -19.00
C TRP A 118 6.38 6.94 -17.89
N THR A 119 6.67 7.55 -16.73
CA THR A 119 5.63 7.73 -15.70
C THR A 119 4.62 8.79 -16.15
N GLU A 120 3.47 8.87 -15.50
CA GLU A 120 2.52 9.96 -15.72
C GLU A 120 3.19 11.35 -15.67
N ARG A 121 4.09 11.54 -14.70
CA ARG A 121 4.83 12.80 -14.55
C ARG A 121 5.85 13.03 -15.65
N GLY A 122 6.46 11.97 -16.18
CA GLY A 122 7.34 12.06 -17.34
C GLY A 122 6.56 12.40 -18.61
N ALA A 123 5.43 11.74 -18.82
CA ALA A 123 4.52 11.99 -19.93
C ALA A 123 4.08 13.47 -19.92
N ALA A 124 3.54 13.96 -18.81
CA ALA A 124 3.13 15.36 -18.67
C ALA A 124 4.28 16.36 -18.93
N ARG A 125 5.53 16.00 -18.61
CA ARG A 125 6.69 16.86 -18.87
C ARG A 125 6.97 17.02 -20.36
N HIS A 126 6.62 16.04 -21.19
CA HIS A 126 6.75 16.16 -22.65
C HIS A 126 5.82 17.24 -23.24
N ALA A 127 4.64 17.49 -22.65
CA ALA A 127 3.74 18.55 -23.10
C ALA A 127 4.43 19.92 -23.18
N LYS A 128 5.37 20.22 -22.26
CA LYS A 128 6.13 21.47 -22.25
C LYS A 128 7.07 21.64 -23.45
N MET A 129 7.42 20.56 -24.12
CA MET A 129 8.52 20.52 -25.09
C MET A 129 8.07 20.06 -26.48
N LEU A 130 6.81 19.64 -26.62
CA LEU A 130 6.20 19.24 -27.88
C LEU A 130 5.30 20.36 -28.38
N ASP A 131 5.38 20.64 -29.67
CA ASP A 131 4.57 21.66 -30.34
C ASP A 131 3.46 20.97 -31.13
N THR A 132 2.53 20.33 -30.42
CA THR A 132 1.36 19.65 -30.99
C THR A 132 0.09 20.13 -30.31
N ASN A 133 -1.04 20.11 -31.02
CA ASN A 133 -2.33 20.51 -30.45
C ASN A 133 -2.68 19.71 -29.18
N GLN A 134 -2.33 18.42 -29.16
CA GLN A 134 -2.51 17.54 -28.02
C GLN A 134 -1.63 17.96 -26.83
N ALA A 135 -0.39 18.38 -27.08
CA ALA A 135 0.50 18.90 -26.05
C ALA A 135 -0.03 20.22 -25.46
N TRP A 136 -0.55 21.11 -26.31
CA TRP A 136 -1.21 22.35 -25.89
C TRP A 136 -2.45 22.07 -25.03
N ASN A 137 -3.31 21.12 -25.42
CA ASN A 137 -4.48 20.73 -24.62
C ASN A 137 -4.09 20.20 -23.23
N VAL A 138 -3.04 19.37 -23.14
CA VAL A 138 -2.54 18.88 -21.84
C VAL A 138 -1.97 20.03 -21.01
N PHE A 139 -1.30 20.99 -21.65
CA PHE A 139 -0.77 22.16 -20.96
C PHE A 139 -1.89 23.05 -20.40
N GLU A 140 -2.92 23.35 -21.20
CA GLU A 140 -4.11 24.09 -20.77
C GLU A 140 -4.79 23.41 -19.58
N GLN A 141 -4.97 22.09 -19.62
CA GLN A 141 -5.54 21.34 -18.48
C GLN A 141 -4.67 21.39 -17.22
N LEU A 142 -3.34 21.41 -17.36
CA LEU A 142 -2.43 21.59 -16.23
C LEU A 142 -2.55 23.00 -15.64
N GLU A 143 -2.73 24.02 -16.48
CA GLU A 143 -2.98 25.40 -16.06
C GLU A 143 -4.34 25.51 -15.34
N ASP A 144 -5.41 24.99 -15.94
CA ASP A 144 -6.73 24.93 -15.34
C ASP A 144 -6.69 24.21 -13.98
N CYS A 145 -5.98 23.09 -13.89
CA CYS A 145 -5.81 22.38 -12.62
C CYS A 145 -5.05 23.23 -11.60
N TYR A 146 -3.98 23.92 -12.01
CA TYR A 146 -3.21 24.79 -11.12
C TYR A 146 -4.07 25.94 -10.58
N PHE A 147 -4.80 26.64 -11.44
CA PHE A 147 -5.64 27.77 -11.05
C PHE A 147 -6.89 27.32 -10.29
N ALA A 148 -7.53 26.20 -10.67
CA ALA A 148 -8.65 25.63 -9.93
C ALA A 148 -8.22 25.18 -8.51
N VAL A 149 -7.04 24.56 -8.37
CA VAL A 149 -6.47 24.23 -7.05
C VAL A 149 -6.16 25.51 -6.27
N GLN A 150 -5.65 26.55 -6.93
CA GLN A 150 -5.37 27.83 -6.28
C GLN A 150 -6.65 28.54 -5.82
N GLU A 151 -7.74 28.46 -6.57
CA GLU A 151 -9.05 28.99 -6.18
C GLU A 151 -9.69 28.15 -5.08
N TYR A 152 -9.67 26.82 -5.20
CA TYR A 152 -10.15 25.89 -4.17
C TYR A 152 -9.39 26.06 -2.83
N THR A 153 -8.06 26.22 -2.88
CA THR A 153 -7.24 26.46 -1.67
C THR A 153 -7.46 27.84 -1.05
N LYS A 154 -7.86 28.84 -1.85
CA LYS A 154 -8.27 30.17 -1.33
C LYS A 154 -9.68 30.15 -0.72
N GLN A 155 -10.58 29.28 -1.20
CA GLN A 155 -11.98 29.21 -0.76
C GLN A 155 -12.20 28.40 0.52
N LYS A 156 -11.24 27.57 0.95
CA LYS A 156 -11.36 26.83 2.21
C LYS A 156 -11.27 27.75 3.42
N ALA A 157 -12.42 28.02 4.05
CA ALA A 157 -12.49 28.72 5.32
C ALA A 157 -11.65 27.98 6.36
N LYS A 158 -10.68 28.68 6.96
CA LYS A 158 -9.92 28.13 8.09
C LYS A 158 -10.90 27.84 9.23
N SER A 159 -10.79 26.65 9.82
CA SER A 159 -11.56 26.33 11.01
C SER A 159 -11.19 27.26 12.17
N THR A 160 -12.15 27.57 13.05
CA THR A 160 -11.89 28.30 14.30
C THR A 160 -11.53 27.31 15.42
N PRO A 161 -10.93 27.77 16.54
CA PRO A 161 -10.71 26.91 17.71
C PRO A 161 -11.99 26.27 18.23
N LYS A 162 -13.14 26.95 18.10
CA LYS A 162 -14.45 26.46 18.52
C LYS A 162 -14.94 25.31 17.64
N ASP A 163 -14.74 25.39 16.34
CA ASP A 163 -15.15 24.34 15.39
C ASP A 163 -14.36 23.05 15.63
N ARG A 164 -13.11 23.16 16.08
CA ARG A 164 -12.22 22.01 16.36
C ARG A 164 -12.48 21.32 17.69
N GLU A 165 -13.43 21.77 18.50
CA GLU A 165 -13.65 21.21 19.84
C GLU A 165 -14.04 19.72 19.79
N ASN A 166 -14.91 19.35 18.83
CA ASN A 166 -15.30 17.95 18.61
C ASN A 166 -14.11 17.06 18.25
N LEU A 167 -13.20 17.56 17.41
CA LEU A 167 -11.97 16.85 17.04
C LEU A 167 -11.04 16.69 18.25
N ARG A 168 -10.89 17.73 19.07
CA ARG A 168 -10.09 17.66 20.30
C ARG A 168 -10.66 16.66 21.30
N HIS A 169 -11.99 16.62 21.45
CA HIS A 169 -12.65 15.62 22.28
C HIS A 169 -12.46 14.20 21.74
N ALA A 170 -12.60 14.00 20.43
CA ALA A 170 -12.34 12.71 19.80
C ALA A 170 -10.89 12.24 20.03
N VAL A 171 -9.90 13.14 19.87
CA VAL A 171 -8.49 12.84 20.14
C VAL A 171 -8.25 12.52 21.62
N SER A 172 -8.87 13.26 22.53
CA SER A 172 -8.82 12.96 23.97
C SER A 172 -9.38 11.58 24.29
N ASN A 173 -10.49 11.20 23.65
CA ASN A 173 -11.09 9.87 23.77
C ASN A 173 -10.15 8.78 23.23
N LEU A 174 -9.55 9.01 22.06
CA LEU A 174 -8.55 8.11 21.46
C LEU A 174 -7.36 7.87 22.39
N VAL A 175 -6.76 8.94 22.92
CA VAL A 175 -5.64 8.86 23.86
C VAL A 175 -6.04 8.09 25.13
N SER A 176 -7.24 8.36 25.67
CA SER A 176 -7.73 7.71 26.88
C SER A 176 -7.96 6.21 26.69
N ARG A 177 -8.54 5.78 25.56
CA ARG A 177 -8.87 4.38 25.27
C ARG A 177 -7.68 3.58 24.76
N VAL A 178 -6.92 4.15 23.83
CA VAL A 178 -5.84 3.44 23.12
C VAL A 178 -4.49 3.60 23.82
N LYS A 179 -4.39 4.47 24.84
CA LYS A 179 -3.18 4.70 25.64
C LYS A 179 -1.96 5.15 24.83
N ILE A 180 -2.19 5.90 23.74
CA ILE A 180 -1.14 6.58 22.97
C ILE A 180 -0.92 8.00 23.47
N ASN A 181 0.25 8.60 23.20
CA ASN A 181 0.49 9.98 23.58
C ASN A 181 -0.30 10.96 22.71
N PHE A 182 -0.67 12.12 23.27
CA PHE A 182 -1.34 13.19 22.53
C PHE A 182 -0.56 13.62 21.28
N SER A 183 0.77 13.72 21.37
CA SER A 183 1.62 14.07 20.24
C SER A 183 1.43 13.10 19.07
N ASP A 184 1.46 11.80 19.35
CA ASP A 184 1.31 10.77 18.32
C ASP A 184 -0.09 10.79 17.71
N ALA A 185 -1.12 10.99 18.54
CA ALA A 185 -2.50 11.12 18.08
C ALA A 185 -2.68 12.30 17.12
N TYR A 186 -2.13 13.48 17.46
CA TYR A 186 -2.19 14.64 16.56
C TYR A 186 -1.35 14.46 15.30
N ILE A 187 -0.19 13.79 15.38
CA ILE A 187 0.61 13.44 14.20
C ILE A 187 -0.18 12.51 13.27
N MET A 188 -0.86 11.50 13.79
CA MET A 188 -1.68 10.59 12.99
C MET A 188 -2.81 11.32 12.27
N VAL A 189 -3.48 12.25 12.93
CA VAL A 189 -4.51 13.10 12.31
C VAL A 189 -3.87 14.01 11.26
N GLY A 190 -2.77 14.69 11.59
CA GLY A 190 -2.06 15.56 10.64
C GLY A 190 -1.61 14.83 9.37
N GLN A 191 -1.05 13.63 9.52
CA GLN A 191 -0.66 12.76 8.41
C GLN A 191 -1.86 12.37 7.54
N ARG A 192 -3.00 12.01 8.15
CA ARG A 192 -4.21 11.60 7.40
C ARG A 192 -4.74 12.71 6.49
N PHE A 193 -4.70 13.95 6.98
CA PHE A 193 -5.20 15.13 6.28
C PHE A 193 -4.12 15.91 5.54
N ASN A 194 -2.88 15.41 5.55
CA ASN A 194 -1.71 16.02 4.92
C ASN A 194 -1.50 17.49 5.36
N VAL A 195 -1.61 17.73 6.67
CA VAL A 195 -1.40 19.02 7.32
C VAL A 195 -0.34 18.90 8.41
N LYS A 196 0.33 20.00 8.75
CA LYS A 196 1.34 20.00 9.82
C LYS A 196 0.70 19.98 11.21
N SER A 197 -0.51 20.53 11.32
CA SER A 197 -1.24 20.63 12.58
C SER A 197 -2.75 20.65 12.34
N ILE A 198 -3.53 20.27 13.36
CA ILE A 198 -4.99 20.21 13.25
C ILE A 198 -5.65 21.58 13.02
N GLU A 199 -4.95 22.68 13.33
CA GLU A 199 -5.41 24.04 13.04
C GLU A 199 -5.46 24.36 11.54
N GLU A 200 -4.70 23.63 10.73
CA GLU A 200 -4.68 23.77 9.28
C GLU A 200 -5.79 22.95 8.61
N ILE A 201 -6.55 22.14 9.38
CA ILE A 201 -7.67 21.37 8.84
C ILE A 201 -8.80 22.33 8.44
N PRO A 202 -9.23 22.30 7.16
CA PRO A 202 -10.35 23.08 6.66
C PRO A 202 -11.66 22.78 7.40
N LEU A 203 -12.55 23.77 7.48
CA LEU A 203 -13.85 23.61 8.16
C LEU A 203 -14.68 22.45 7.60
N ASP A 204 -14.68 22.27 6.28
CA ASP A 204 -15.39 21.20 5.56
C ASP A 204 -14.82 19.79 5.78
N GLN A 205 -13.66 19.66 6.42
CA GLN A 205 -12.98 18.39 6.68
C GLN A 205 -12.92 18.01 8.16
N LEU A 206 -13.50 18.82 9.05
CA LEU A 206 -13.48 18.51 10.48
C LEU A 206 -14.29 17.26 10.83
N ASP A 207 -15.43 17.06 10.18
CA ASP A 207 -16.28 15.89 10.42
C ASP A 207 -15.56 14.59 9.98
N ASP A 208 -14.92 14.62 8.81
CA ASP A 208 -14.06 13.51 8.33
C ASP A 208 -12.92 13.22 9.33
N ALA A 209 -12.34 14.27 9.93
CA ALA A 209 -11.26 14.11 10.89
C ALA A 209 -11.73 13.49 12.21
N VAL A 210 -12.93 13.86 12.68
CA VAL A 210 -13.58 13.23 13.83
C VAL A 210 -13.89 11.77 13.55
N GLU A 211 -14.47 11.47 12.38
CA GLU A 211 -14.77 10.10 11.97
C GLU A 211 -13.51 9.24 11.92
N TYR A 212 -12.43 9.75 11.32
CA TYR A 212 -11.15 9.06 11.28
C TYR A 212 -10.63 8.70 12.69
N VAL A 213 -10.67 9.64 13.62
CA VAL A 213 -10.22 9.41 15.01
C VAL A 213 -11.09 8.36 15.70
N HIS A 214 -12.41 8.39 15.52
CA HIS A 214 -13.28 7.34 16.05
C HIS A 214 -13.03 5.98 15.38
N GLY A 215 -12.73 5.95 14.08
CA GLY A 215 -12.33 4.74 13.36
C GLY A 215 -11.05 4.12 13.92
N LEU A 216 -10.07 4.93 14.32
CA LEU A 216 -8.88 4.46 15.01
C LEU A 216 -9.24 3.79 16.34
N ILE A 217 -10.09 4.41 17.16
CA ILE A 217 -10.57 3.83 18.44
C ILE A 217 -11.15 2.44 18.20
N LEU A 218 -12.09 2.32 17.27
CA LEU A 218 -12.75 1.04 16.96
C LEU A 218 -11.77 -0.02 16.43
N THR A 219 -10.76 0.42 15.67
CA THR A 219 -9.73 -0.47 15.13
C THR A 219 -8.87 -1.02 16.27
N PHE A 220 -8.37 -0.16 17.16
CA PHE A 220 -7.57 -0.58 18.31
C PHE A 220 -8.36 -1.41 19.33
N ASP A 221 -9.63 -1.07 19.57
CA ASP A 221 -10.52 -1.84 20.45
C ASP A 221 -10.75 -3.26 19.91
N LYS A 222 -10.88 -3.44 18.58
CA LYS A 222 -10.96 -4.78 17.97
C LYS A 222 -9.68 -5.60 18.19
N PHE A 223 -8.51 -4.98 18.14
CA PHE A 223 -7.25 -5.68 18.37
C PHE A 223 -7.06 -6.09 19.85
N GLN A 224 -7.55 -5.30 20.81
CA GLN A 224 -7.52 -5.70 22.22
C GLN A 224 -8.49 -6.84 22.54
N ASN A 225 -9.68 -6.87 21.92
CA ASN A 225 -10.69 -7.90 22.17
C ASN A 225 -10.45 -9.26 21.47
N HIS A 226 -9.49 -9.35 20.54
CA HIS A 226 -9.14 -10.59 19.84
C HIS A 226 -7.83 -11.23 20.30
N SER A 227 -7.14 -10.67 21.30
CA SER A 227 -6.01 -11.33 21.95
C SER A 227 -6.55 -12.13 23.15
N PRO A 228 -6.45 -13.47 23.20
CA PRO A 228 -6.86 -14.27 24.36
C PRO A 228 -5.96 -14.04 25.59
N VAL A 229 -5.03 -13.09 25.51
CA VAL A 229 -4.09 -12.72 26.56
C VAL A 229 -4.06 -11.21 26.67
N ASP A 230 -4.35 -10.72 27.87
CA ASP A 230 -4.22 -9.32 28.23
C ASP A 230 -2.73 -8.94 28.17
N VAL A 231 -2.36 -8.29 27.06
CA VAL A 231 -0.98 -7.88 26.78
C VAL A 231 -0.49 -6.92 27.86
N ASN A 232 -1.37 -6.12 28.46
CA ASN A 232 -1.02 -5.19 29.54
C ASN A 232 -0.76 -5.94 30.84
N ALA A 233 -1.59 -6.95 31.18
CA ALA A 233 -1.33 -7.80 32.34
C ALA A 233 0.01 -8.55 32.22
N ILE A 234 0.40 -8.98 31.01
CA ILE A 234 1.73 -9.56 30.77
C ILE A 234 2.84 -8.52 30.97
N GLN A 235 2.65 -7.31 30.44
CA GLN A 235 3.68 -6.26 30.49
C GLN A 235 3.88 -5.75 31.93
N ASP A 236 2.80 -5.61 32.69
CA ASP A 236 2.82 -5.29 34.11
C ASP A 236 3.45 -6.42 34.94
N CYS A 237 3.10 -7.68 34.67
CA CYS A 237 3.76 -8.84 35.28
C CYS A 237 5.26 -8.86 34.96
N HIS A 238 5.64 -8.56 33.72
CA HIS A 238 7.04 -8.52 33.29
C HIS A 238 7.83 -7.45 34.04
N GLY A 239 7.30 -6.23 34.14
CA GLY A 239 7.94 -5.13 34.90
C GLY A 239 8.10 -5.47 36.38
N VAL A 240 7.06 -6.02 37.01
CA VAL A 240 7.09 -6.43 38.43
C VAL A 240 8.08 -7.57 38.68
N LEU A 241 8.16 -8.56 37.77
CA LEU A 241 9.12 -9.66 37.86
C LEU A 241 10.55 -9.18 37.65
N GLN A 242 10.78 -8.29 36.67
CA GLN A 242 12.09 -7.73 36.37
C GLN A 242 12.63 -6.91 37.55
N TYR A 243 11.78 -6.08 38.16
CA TYR A 243 12.14 -5.33 39.35
C TYR A 243 12.50 -6.25 40.52
N ARG A 244 11.67 -7.27 40.81
CA ARG A 244 11.96 -8.24 41.89
C ARG A 244 13.23 -9.04 41.65
N LEU A 245 13.53 -9.41 40.41
CA LEU A 245 14.77 -10.10 40.04
C LEU A 245 16.01 -9.21 40.27
N ILE A 246 15.91 -7.93 39.93
CA ILE A 246 16.97 -6.94 40.18
C ILE A 246 17.19 -6.75 41.67
N GLU A 247 16.12 -6.60 42.46
CA GLU A 247 16.23 -6.47 43.93
C GLU A 247 16.82 -7.72 44.56
N TYR A 248 16.37 -8.91 44.15
CA TYR A 248 16.93 -10.16 44.62
C TYR A 248 18.42 -10.28 44.29
N HIS A 249 18.84 -9.96 43.06
CA HIS A 249 20.25 -9.95 42.67
C HIS A 249 21.05 -8.95 43.51
N LYS A 250 20.56 -7.72 43.68
CA LYS A 250 21.24 -6.71 44.53
C LYS A 250 21.35 -7.16 45.99
N GLY A 251 20.33 -7.82 46.53
CA GLY A 251 20.35 -8.39 47.87
C GLY A 251 21.41 -9.48 48.00
N LEU A 252 21.41 -10.43 47.05
CA LEU A 252 22.42 -11.49 46.98
C LEU A 252 23.83 -10.92 46.82
N GLU A 253 23.99 -9.88 46.00
CA GLU A 253 25.27 -9.21 45.80
C GLU A 253 25.81 -8.57 47.07
N SER A 254 24.92 -7.91 47.82
CA SER A 254 25.24 -7.28 49.10
C SER A 254 25.63 -8.32 50.14
N GLU A 255 24.96 -9.47 50.15
CA GLU A 255 25.24 -10.56 51.08
C GLU A 255 26.56 -11.28 50.76
N VAL A 256 26.85 -11.53 49.49
CA VAL A 256 28.14 -12.08 49.05
C VAL A 256 29.29 -11.15 49.45
N LYS A 257 29.12 -9.82 49.28
CA LYS A 257 30.11 -8.83 49.76
C LYS A 257 30.25 -8.85 51.27
N ARG A 258 29.13 -8.92 52.02
CA ARG A 258 29.13 -8.99 53.50
C ARG A 258 29.89 -10.22 54.02
N LEU A 259 29.76 -11.35 53.33
CA LEU A 259 30.44 -12.60 53.66
C LEU A 259 31.88 -12.68 53.12
N GLY A 260 32.38 -11.62 52.46
CA GLY A 260 33.75 -11.57 51.92
C GLY A 260 33.96 -12.39 50.63
N GLY A 261 32.88 -12.79 49.95
CA GLY A 261 32.94 -13.53 48.70
C GLY A 261 33.31 -12.66 47.49
N LYS A 262 33.89 -13.28 46.46
CA LYS A 262 34.17 -12.64 45.17
C LYS A 262 32.97 -12.81 44.21
N MET A 263 32.64 -11.75 43.48
CA MET A 263 31.61 -11.81 42.44
C MET A 263 32.04 -12.67 41.25
N PRO A 264 31.11 -13.44 40.63
CA PRO A 264 31.35 -14.04 39.33
C PRO A 264 31.55 -12.95 38.27
N GLU A 265 32.45 -13.17 37.32
CA GLU A 265 32.53 -12.31 36.13
C GLU A 265 31.30 -12.57 35.24
N TYR A 266 30.67 -11.49 34.77
CA TYR A 266 29.57 -11.61 33.84
C TYR A 266 30.07 -12.28 32.55
N PRO A 267 29.36 -13.29 32.02
CA PRO A 267 29.70 -13.86 30.72
C PRO A 267 29.69 -12.77 29.65
N ALA A 268 30.68 -12.78 28.77
CA ALA A 268 30.65 -11.96 27.57
C ALA A 268 29.59 -12.53 26.63
N PHE A 269 28.46 -11.85 26.50
CA PHE A 269 27.42 -12.24 25.57
C PHE A 269 27.68 -11.62 24.21
N ASN A 270 27.73 -12.45 23.16
CA ASN A 270 27.69 -11.98 21.79
C ASN A 270 26.23 -11.63 21.42
N PRO A 271 25.90 -10.37 21.10
CA PRO A 271 24.54 -9.96 20.76
C PRO A 271 23.97 -10.72 19.55
N GLU A 272 24.83 -11.11 18.61
CA GLU A 272 24.42 -11.80 17.38
C GLU A 272 23.98 -13.23 17.67
N ASP A 273 24.70 -13.95 18.54
CA ASP A 273 24.35 -15.31 18.95
C ASP A 273 23.02 -15.33 19.72
N ILE A 274 22.78 -14.32 20.56
CA ILE A 274 21.51 -14.16 21.28
C ILE A 274 20.37 -13.88 20.30
N ALA A 275 20.57 -12.95 19.36
CA ALA A 275 19.57 -12.62 18.35
C ALA A 275 19.22 -13.84 17.50
N GLN A 276 20.22 -14.61 17.09
CA GLN A 276 20.05 -15.83 16.30
C GLN A 276 19.32 -16.93 17.08
N ALA A 277 19.66 -17.13 18.35
CA ALA A 277 18.97 -18.08 19.23
C ALA A 277 17.50 -17.68 19.45
N LEU A 278 17.24 -16.38 19.66
CA LEU A 278 15.90 -15.84 19.83
C LEU A 278 15.06 -16.00 18.56
N MET A 279 15.60 -15.63 17.40
CA MET A 279 14.92 -15.83 16.11
C MET A 279 14.64 -17.30 15.84
N SER A 280 15.61 -18.18 16.11
CA SER A 280 15.43 -19.63 15.99
C SER A 280 14.29 -20.13 16.89
N ARG A 281 14.19 -19.62 18.12
CA ARG A 281 13.11 -19.95 19.06
C ARG A 281 11.74 -19.47 18.57
N ILE A 282 11.67 -18.24 18.04
CA ILE A 282 10.45 -17.65 17.48
C ILE A 282 9.96 -18.47 16.28
N LEU A 283 10.87 -18.91 15.41
CA LEU A 283 10.56 -19.67 14.20
C LEU A 283 10.31 -21.16 14.43
N GLN A 284 10.79 -21.75 15.54
CA GLN A 284 10.58 -23.17 15.83
C GLN A 284 9.09 -23.54 15.97
N GLY A 285 8.25 -22.64 16.53
CA GLY A 285 6.82 -22.88 16.74
C GLY A 285 5.89 -22.27 15.70
N LYS A 286 6.42 -21.50 14.75
CA LYS A 286 5.63 -20.69 13.82
C LYS A 286 6.08 -20.88 12.38
N GLN A 287 5.14 -20.84 11.45
CA GLN A 287 5.38 -20.77 10.02
C GLN A 287 5.10 -19.34 9.54
N MET A 288 5.84 -18.89 8.52
CA MET A 288 5.61 -17.59 7.90
C MET A 288 4.50 -17.70 6.86
N MET A 289 3.46 -16.87 7.01
CA MET A 289 2.39 -16.67 6.05
C MET A 289 2.61 -15.32 5.35
N ILE A 290 2.56 -15.31 4.03
CA ILE A 290 2.57 -14.10 3.23
C ILE A 290 1.13 -13.84 2.78
N LYS A 291 0.55 -12.74 3.23
CA LYS A 291 -0.75 -12.26 2.78
C LYS A 291 -0.53 -11.24 1.67
N LEU A 292 -1.09 -11.51 0.50
CA LEU A 292 -1.12 -10.56 -0.62
C LEU A 292 -2.46 -9.82 -0.59
N ASN A 293 -2.44 -8.49 -0.59
CA ASN A 293 -3.64 -7.69 -0.69
C ASN A 293 -4.00 -7.47 -2.17
N TYR A 294 -5.29 -7.23 -2.44
CA TYR A 294 -5.81 -6.97 -3.79
C TYR A 294 -5.31 -5.65 -4.40
N GLN A 295 -4.70 -4.77 -3.59
CA GLN A 295 -4.13 -3.49 -3.99
C GLN A 295 -2.61 -3.57 -4.26
N GLY A 296 -2.02 -4.77 -4.26
CA GLY A 296 -0.59 -5.02 -4.56
C GLY A 296 0.39 -4.91 -3.38
N GLY A 297 -0.09 -4.71 -2.15
CA GLY A 297 0.71 -4.77 -0.92
C GLY A 297 0.80 -6.20 -0.36
N PHE A 298 1.84 -6.49 0.42
CA PHE A 298 1.96 -7.76 1.15
C PHE A 298 2.19 -7.52 2.64
N ALA A 299 1.71 -8.45 3.46
CA ALA A 299 1.99 -8.52 4.88
C ALA A 299 2.58 -9.89 5.22
N LEU A 300 3.56 -9.91 6.12
CA LEU A 300 4.19 -11.14 6.59
C LEU A 300 3.73 -11.40 8.03
N GLU A 301 3.09 -12.54 8.24
CA GLU A 301 2.57 -12.96 9.54
C GLU A 301 3.20 -14.28 9.97
N LEU A 302 3.45 -14.45 11.26
CA LEU A 302 3.90 -15.71 11.83
C LEU A 302 2.69 -16.43 12.43
N VAL A 303 2.27 -17.54 11.83
CA VAL A 303 1.16 -18.36 12.33
C VAL A 303 1.68 -19.63 13.01
N PRO A 304 0.99 -20.18 14.01
CA PRO A 304 1.36 -21.47 14.60
C PRO A 304 1.51 -22.55 13.52
N ARG A 305 2.52 -23.43 13.66
CA ARG A 305 2.79 -24.46 12.65
C ARG A 305 1.65 -25.47 12.50
N ASP A 306 0.86 -25.65 13.54
CA ASP A 306 -0.35 -26.48 13.60
C ASP A 306 -1.63 -25.77 13.16
N ALA A 307 -1.55 -24.48 12.79
CA ALA A 307 -2.71 -23.74 12.30
C ALA A 307 -3.18 -24.28 10.94
N VAL A 308 -4.48 -24.53 10.83
CA VAL A 308 -5.12 -24.96 9.59
C VAL A 308 -5.31 -23.75 8.67
N MET A 309 -4.69 -23.81 7.50
CA MET A 309 -4.76 -22.76 6.50
C MET A 309 -6.04 -22.94 5.68
N VAL A 310 -6.97 -21.98 5.72
CA VAL A 310 -8.22 -22.05 4.95
C VAL A 310 -8.05 -21.34 3.61
N ASP A 311 -8.31 -22.05 2.51
CA ASP A 311 -8.31 -21.53 1.15
C ASP A 311 -9.52 -22.05 0.35
N ALA A 312 -9.76 -21.49 -0.84
CA ALA A 312 -10.92 -21.83 -1.67
C ALA A 312 -11.03 -23.32 -2.04
N LYS A 313 -9.92 -24.08 -1.97
CA LYS A 313 -9.86 -25.50 -2.35
C LYS A 313 -10.14 -26.42 -1.17
N ASN A 314 -9.85 -25.97 0.06
CA ASN A 314 -9.98 -26.79 1.27
C ASN A 314 -11.21 -26.48 2.14
N ILE A 315 -12.00 -25.45 1.79
CA ILE A 315 -13.30 -25.16 2.45
C ILE A 315 -14.21 -26.42 2.50
N PRO A 316 -14.39 -27.21 1.43
CA PRO A 316 -15.24 -28.41 1.48
C PRO A 316 -14.72 -29.47 2.47
N GLU A 317 -13.40 -29.59 2.61
CA GLU A 317 -12.74 -30.53 3.51
C GLU A 317 -12.81 -30.07 4.97
N LEU A 318 -12.74 -28.76 5.23
CA LEU A 318 -12.92 -28.19 6.57
C LEU A 318 -14.34 -28.39 7.11
N VAL A 319 -15.36 -28.29 6.26
CA VAL A 319 -16.77 -28.49 6.65
C VAL A 319 -17.04 -29.95 7.05
N SER A 320 -16.22 -30.89 6.60
CA SER A 320 -16.32 -32.32 6.96
C SER A 320 -15.45 -32.73 8.17
N ARG A 321 -14.55 -31.84 8.64
CA ARG A 321 -13.70 -32.07 9.82
C ARG A 321 -14.41 -31.73 11.13
N THR A 322 -15.10 -32.73 11.67
CA THR A 322 -15.80 -32.65 12.97
C THR A 322 -14.88 -32.53 14.19
N ASP A 323 -13.57 -32.72 14.01
CA ASP A 323 -12.55 -32.59 15.05
C ASP A 323 -12.05 -31.15 15.24
N LEU A 324 -12.30 -30.26 14.29
CA LEU A 324 -11.82 -28.88 14.31
C LEU A 324 -12.92 -27.83 14.44
N VAL A 325 -14.11 -28.12 13.91
CA VAL A 325 -15.23 -27.19 13.88
C VAL A 325 -16.46 -27.89 14.44
N ALA A 326 -16.98 -27.35 15.54
CA ALA A 326 -18.22 -27.84 16.13
C ALA A 326 -19.37 -27.65 15.11
N LYS A 327 -20.25 -28.65 14.97
CA LYS A 327 -21.30 -28.66 13.93
C LYS A 327 -22.20 -27.42 13.97
N GLU A 328 -22.33 -26.82 15.15
CA GLU A 328 -23.12 -25.63 15.42
C GLU A 328 -22.52 -24.36 14.79
N GLN A 329 -21.21 -24.34 14.51
CA GLN A 329 -20.50 -23.18 13.94
C GLN A 329 -20.42 -23.22 12.41
N ILE A 330 -20.72 -24.35 11.77
CA ILE A 330 -20.68 -24.52 10.31
C ILE A 330 -21.58 -23.50 9.58
N PRO A 331 -22.84 -23.24 10.00
CA PRO A 331 -23.70 -22.26 9.33
C PRO A 331 -23.11 -20.84 9.33
N LEU A 332 -22.49 -20.43 10.44
CA LEU A 332 -21.88 -19.11 10.58
C LEU A 332 -20.61 -18.96 9.72
N ILE A 333 -19.80 -20.02 9.62
CA ILE A 333 -18.62 -20.05 8.76
C ILE A 333 -19.02 -20.00 7.28
N MET A 334 -20.05 -20.76 6.88
CA MET A 334 -20.57 -20.72 5.50
C MET A 334 -21.14 -19.35 5.15
N GLN A 335 -21.90 -18.72 6.07
CA GLN A 335 -22.44 -17.38 5.87
C GLN A 335 -21.31 -16.35 5.71
N SER A 336 -20.30 -16.40 6.59
CA SER A 336 -19.14 -15.50 6.53
C SER A 336 -18.29 -15.70 5.28
N ALA A 337 -18.19 -16.94 4.77
CA ALA A 337 -17.50 -17.25 3.52
C ALA A 337 -18.28 -16.73 2.30
N MET A 338 -19.61 -16.90 2.29
CA MET A 338 -20.47 -16.38 1.23
C MET A 338 -20.47 -14.84 1.19
N ASP A 339 -20.56 -14.17 2.34
CA ASP A 339 -20.49 -12.70 2.43
C ASP A 339 -19.16 -12.12 1.89
N ARG A 340 -18.09 -12.93 1.91
CA ARG A 340 -16.77 -12.56 1.35
C ARG A 340 -16.63 -12.83 -0.15
N LEU A 341 -17.45 -13.72 -0.71
CA LEU A 341 -17.48 -14.03 -2.14
C LEU A 341 -18.40 -13.08 -2.92
N VAL A 342 -19.30 -12.37 -2.23
CA VAL A 342 -20.26 -11.40 -2.82
C VAL A 342 -19.73 -9.96 -2.79
N LYS A 343 -18.48 -9.72 -2.36
CA LYS A 343 -17.77 -8.44 -2.49
C LYS A 343 -16.69 -8.54 -3.55
#